data_AF-A0A2V7GUQ9-F1
#
_entry.id   AF-A0A2V7GUQ9-F1
#
_cell.length_a   1.000
_cell.length_b   1.000
_cell.length_c   1.000
_cell.angle_alpha   90.00
_cell.angle_beta   90.00
_cell.angle_gamma   90.00
#
_symmetry.space_group_name_H-M   'P 1'
#
loop_
_entity.id
_entity.type
_entity.pdbx_description
1 polymer ?
#
loop_
_entity_poly.entity_id
_entity_poly.type
_entity_poly.pdbx_seq_one_letter_code
_entity_poly.pdbx_strand_id
1 'polypeptide(L)'
;MPSISAAASAPGVPAPRAAALPWYVPAVLVAATCAVVGVIWDISWHRTIGRDTFWTPAHLAIYASGIIAGLSCGWLVLKTTFAGSDAERAASVRFWGFRGPLGAWLCIWGAMAMIVSAPFDNWWHNAYGLDVKVLSPPHLILALGFTGIQLGAVLMVAALQNRAGGEARRGYGRLLAYGIGILVLNVAIMGFEQIGFSQNAHNALYYLVCAAVFPILLVAGARASSLRWPATTAAAVYVGVTLIMVWVLPLFPATPKLAPVYRPLTHMVPPPFPLLLIVPAVAVDLVMRRFGTGRDWRLSALVGASFLAVLLVTQWFATIYLISPASESFLFGAQRWNYNSLPGDFEHRFWDIGSDPVTPLKLGFAALLAITSSRVGLWLGNGLARVQR
;
A
#
# COMPACT_ATOMS: atom_id res chain seq x y z
N MET A 1 -0.82 -76.99 2.56
CA MET A 1 -1.74 -76.17 3.39
C MET A 1 -0.99 -75.85 4.68
N PRO A 2 -0.83 -74.58 5.12
CA PRO A 2 -1.77 -73.46 4.99
C PRO A 2 -1.20 -72.22 4.28
N SER A 3 -2.14 -71.39 3.81
CA SER A 3 -1.97 -70.09 3.15
C SER A 3 -1.49 -68.99 4.10
N ILE A 4 -0.48 -68.22 3.68
CA ILE A 4 -0.11 -66.96 4.32
C ILE A 4 -1.15 -65.92 3.89
N SER A 5 -2.04 -65.54 4.81
CA SER A 5 -2.96 -64.42 4.62
C SER A 5 -2.17 -63.11 4.47
N ALA A 6 -2.35 -62.43 3.34
CA ALA A 6 -1.88 -61.07 3.14
C ALA A 6 -2.59 -60.14 4.15
N ALA A 7 -1.79 -59.46 4.98
CA ALA A 7 -2.29 -58.41 5.85
C ALA A 7 -2.83 -57.27 4.98
N ALA A 8 -4.13 -57.00 5.09
CA ALA A 8 -4.77 -55.86 4.45
C ALA A 8 -4.13 -54.57 4.99
N SER A 9 -3.53 -53.80 4.09
CA SER A 9 -3.05 -52.44 4.37
C SER A 9 -4.23 -51.59 4.85
N ALA A 10 -4.11 -51.03 6.05
CA ALA A 10 -5.08 -50.08 6.58
C ALA A 10 -5.29 -48.92 5.57
N PRO A 11 -6.53 -48.45 5.37
CA PRO A 11 -6.78 -47.30 4.51
C PRO A 11 -5.99 -46.10 5.05
N GLY A 12 -5.07 -45.59 4.23
CA GLY A 12 -4.27 -44.42 4.55
C GLY A 12 -5.18 -43.26 4.94
N VAL A 13 -4.92 -42.67 6.10
CA VAL A 13 -5.55 -41.41 6.52
C VAL A 13 -5.36 -40.42 5.37
N PRO A 14 -6.44 -39.86 4.79
CA PRO A 14 -6.31 -38.89 3.71
C PRO A 14 -5.40 -37.76 4.18
N ALA A 15 -4.35 -37.47 3.43
CA ALA A 15 -3.53 -36.29 3.68
C ALA A 15 -4.46 -35.07 3.79
N PRO A 16 -4.32 -34.22 4.83
CA PRO A 16 -5.20 -33.07 5.00
C PRO A 16 -5.15 -32.23 3.73
N ARG A 17 -6.29 -32.16 3.03
CA ARG A 17 -6.47 -31.36 1.83
C ARG A 17 -5.95 -29.96 2.14
N ALA A 18 -4.95 -29.48 1.40
CA ALA A 18 -4.48 -28.11 1.53
C ALA A 18 -5.70 -27.20 1.47
N ALA A 19 -6.00 -26.49 2.56
CA ALA A 19 -7.20 -25.68 2.65
C ALA A 19 -7.17 -24.66 1.51
N ALA A 20 -8.10 -24.79 0.55
CA ALA A 20 -8.17 -23.92 -0.60
C ALA A 20 -8.38 -22.47 -0.13
N LEU A 21 -7.61 -21.54 -0.70
CA LEU A 21 -7.73 -20.10 -0.42
C LEU A 21 -9.17 -19.65 -0.69
N PRO A 22 -9.90 -19.11 0.30
CA PRO A 22 -11.27 -18.66 0.06
C PRO A 22 -11.28 -17.57 -1.02
N TRP A 23 -12.09 -17.74 -2.06
CA TRP A 23 -12.03 -16.93 -3.29
C TRP A 23 -12.22 -15.41 -3.06
N TYR A 24 -12.95 -15.02 -2.00
CA TYR A 24 -13.14 -13.61 -1.66
C TYR A 24 -11.84 -12.93 -1.22
N VAL A 25 -10.84 -13.69 -0.74
CA VAL A 25 -9.54 -13.14 -0.33
C VAL A 25 -8.75 -12.60 -1.53
N PRO A 26 -8.45 -13.40 -2.58
CA PRO A 26 -7.80 -12.86 -3.77
C PRO A 26 -8.67 -11.81 -4.46
N ALA A 27 -10.01 -11.92 -4.43
CA ALA A 27 -10.88 -10.88 -4.99
C ALA A 27 -10.65 -9.52 -4.31
N VAL A 28 -10.63 -9.47 -2.97
CA VAL A 28 -10.45 -8.21 -2.23
C VAL A 28 -9.01 -7.71 -2.32
N LEU A 29 -8.01 -8.59 -2.42
CA LEU A 29 -6.62 -8.18 -2.69
C LEU A 29 -6.47 -7.59 -4.10
N VAL A 30 -7.12 -8.18 -5.11
CA VAL A 30 -7.19 -7.61 -6.46
C VAL A 30 -7.88 -6.25 -6.42
N ALA A 31 -8.99 -6.11 -5.70
CA ALA A 31 -9.66 -4.83 -5.52
C ALA A 31 -8.72 -3.77 -4.92
N ALA A 32 -8.06 -4.10 -3.80
CA ALA A 32 -7.09 -3.22 -3.15
C ALA A 32 -5.95 -2.79 -4.09
N THR A 33 -5.48 -3.69 -4.95
CA THR A 33 -4.45 -3.42 -5.96
C THR A 33 -4.97 -2.55 -7.10
N CYS A 34 -6.18 -2.81 -7.59
CA CYS A 34 -6.84 -1.98 -8.60
C CYS A 34 -6.97 -0.52 -8.14
N ALA A 35 -7.25 -0.27 -6.86
CA ALA A 35 -7.29 1.09 -6.33
C ALA A 35 -5.95 1.82 -6.45
N VAL A 36 -4.86 1.24 -5.93
CA VAL A 36 -3.54 1.91 -5.94
C VAL A 36 -2.97 2.04 -7.35
N VAL A 37 -3.12 1.01 -8.20
CA VAL A 37 -2.70 1.07 -9.60
C VAL A 37 -3.50 2.12 -10.36
N GLY A 38 -4.82 2.15 -10.14
CA GLY A 38 -5.71 3.14 -10.73
C GLY A 38 -5.32 4.56 -10.35
N VAL A 39 -5.10 4.84 -9.07
CA VAL A 39 -4.70 6.19 -8.60
C VAL A 39 -3.31 6.60 -9.12
N ILE A 40 -2.33 5.70 -9.18
CA ILE A 40 -1.01 6.02 -9.76
C ILE A 40 -1.14 6.35 -11.26
N TRP A 41 -1.97 5.58 -11.96
CA TRP A 41 -2.26 5.83 -13.38
C TRP A 41 -2.97 7.17 -13.55
N ASP A 42 -3.93 7.49 -12.69
CA ASP A 42 -4.70 8.72 -12.72
C ASP A 42 -3.83 9.97 -12.51
N ILE A 43 -2.95 9.92 -11.50
CA ILE A 43 -1.93 10.96 -11.29
C ILE A 43 -1.07 11.13 -12.54
N SER A 44 -0.64 10.03 -13.15
CA SER A 44 0.18 10.05 -14.38
C SER A 44 -0.61 10.60 -15.58
N TRP A 45 -1.91 10.32 -15.65
CA TRP A 45 -2.83 10.82 -16.65
C TRP A 45 -2.96 12.34 -16.56
N HIS A 46 -3.23 12.89 -15.38
CA HIS A 46 -3.28 14.33 -15.17
C HIS A 46 -1.95 15.02 -15.47
N ARG A 47 -0.82 14.38 -15.15
CA ARG A 47 0.52 14.92 -15.44
C ARG A 47 0.88 14.92 -16.92
N THR A 48 0.21 14.10 -17.73
CA THR A 48 0.47 13.96 -19.18
C THR A 48 -0.58 14.67 -20.05
N ILE A 49 -1.86 14.40 -19.79
CA ILE A 49 -3.01 14.80 -20.64
C ILE A 49 -3.74 16.00 -20.04
N GLY A 50 -3.85 16.06 -18.71
CA GLY A 50 -4.52 17.13 -17.96
C GLY A 50 -6.03 16.94 -17.82
N ARG A 51 -6.78 16.94 -18.94
CA ARG A 51 -8.25 16.85 -18.91
C ARG A 51 -8.73 15.40 -18.81
N ASP A 52 -9.74 15.21 -17.97
CA ASP A 52 -10.35 13.92 -17.72
C ASP A 52 -11.74 13.77 -18.31
N THR A 53 -12.10 12.51 -18.53
CA THR A 53 -13.49 12.07 -18.69
C THR A 53 -13.84 11.13 -17.55
N PHE A 54 -15.12 10.94 -17.28
CA PHE A 54 -15.57 9.99 -16.27
C PHE A 54 -15.11 8.53 -16.52
N TRP A 55 -14.68 8.22 -17.75
CA TRP A 55 -14.39 6.88 -18.26
C TRP A 55 -12.93 6.68 -18.66
N THR A 56 -11.98 7.36 -18.00
CA THR A 56 -10.56 7.06 -18.23
C THR A 56 -10.22 5.62 -17.83
N PRO A 57 -9.23 4.98 -18.45
CA PRO A 57 -8.77 3.66 -18.01
C PRO A 57 -8.32 3.62 -16.54
N ALA A 58 -7.75 4.72 -16.05
CA ALA A 58 -7.41 4.90 -14.64
C ALA A 58 -8.65 4.86 -13.74
N HIS A 59 -9.69 5.64 -14.07
CA HIS A 59 -10.98 5.59 -13.38
C HIS A 59 -11.62 4.20 -13.41
N LEU A 60 -11.57 3.49 -14.54
CA LEU A 60 -12.09 2.12 -14.62
C LEU A 60 -11.39 1.16 -13.66
N ALA A 61 -10.07 1.30 -13.47
CA ALA A 61 -9.33 0.52 -12.48
C ALA A 61 -9.75 0.88 -11.04
N ILE A 62 -9.95 2.17 -10.75
CA ILE A 62 -10.45 2.62 -9.45
C ILE A 62 -11.86 2.09 -9.20
N TYR A 63 -12.76 2.14 -10.18
CA TYR A 63 -14.13 1.62 -10.07
C TYR A 63 -14.14 0.09 -9.89
N ALA A 64 -13.25 -0.63 -10.59
CA ALA A 64 -13.10 -2.06 -10.42
C ALA A 64 -12.78 -2.43 -8.95
N SER A 65 -11.98 -1.63 -8.25
CA SER A 65 -11.75 -1.82 -6.80
C SER A 65 -13.07 -1.80 -6.01
N GLY A 66 -13.86 -0.74 -6.16
CA GLY A 66 -15.13 -0.59 -5.45
C GLY A 66 -16.11 -1.72 -5.78
N ILE A 67 -16.26 -2.05 -7.07
CA ILE A 67 -17.17 -3.10 -7.55
C ILE A 67 -16.76 -4.48 -7.03
N ILE A 68 -15.49 -4.86 -7.20
CA ILE A 68 -15.00 -6.18 -6.78
C ILE A 68 -15.11 -6.33 -5.26
N ALA A 69 -14.67 -5.33 -4.49
CA ALA A 69 -14.75 -5.36 -3.04
C ALA A 69 -16.21 -5.39 -2.54
N GLY A 70 -17.06 -4.51 -3.08
CA GLY A 70 -18.47 -4.42 -2.70
C GLY A 70 -19.25 -5.71 -3.00
N LEU A 71 -19.09 -6.28 -4.20
CA LEU A 71 -19.79 -7.50 -4.58
C LEU A 71 -19.28 -8.73 -3.83
N SER A 72 -17.96 -8.91 -3.72
CA SER A 72 -17.38 -10.07 -3.03
C SER A 72 -17.67 -10.07 -1.53
N CYS A 73 -17.54 -8.92 -0.87
CA CYS A 73 -17.85 -8.79 0.55
C CYS A 73 -19.35 -8.75 0.84
N GLY A 74 -20.15 -8.14 -0.05
CA GLY A 74 -21.61 -8.21 0.01
C GLY A 74 -22.11 -9.64 -0.08
N TRP A 75 -21.61 -10.42 -1.04
CA TRP A 75 -21.87 -11.86 -1.12
C TRP A 75 -21.47 -12.58 0.17
N LEU A 76 -20.29 -12.29 0.71
CA LEU A 76 -19.80 -12.96 1.92
C LEU A 76 -20.70 -12.68 3.14
N VAL A 77 -21.16 -11.44 3.29
CA VAL A 77 -22.13 -11.04 4.34
C VAL A 77 -23.46 -11.75 4.14
N LEU A 78 -24.02 -11.75 2.92
CA LEU A 78 -25.29 -12.40 2.63
C LEU A 78 -25.20 -13.92 2.85
N LYS A 79 -24.14 -14.56 2.35
CA LYS A 79 -23.85 -15.98 2.57
C LYS A 79 -23.77 -16.30 4.05
N THR A 80 -22.99 -15.54 4.81
CA THR A 80 -22.81 -15.79 6.25
C THR A 80 -24.12 -15.58 7.04
N THR A 81 -24.94 -14.62 6.62
CA THR A 81 -26.24 -14.34 7.24
C THR A 81 -27.21 -15.50 7.02
N PHE A 82 -27.50 -15.83 5.76
CA PHE A 82 -28.60 -16.72 5.41
C PHE A 82 -28.19 -18.20 5.32
N ALA A 83 -26.95 -18.48 4.95
CA ALA A 83 -26.44 -19.83 4.71
C ALA A 83 -25.12 -20.14 5.45
N GLY A 84 -24.72 -19.30 6.42
CA GLY A 84 -23.52 -19.50 7.21
C GLY A 84 -23.69 -20.61 8.24
N SER A 85 -22.65 -21.39 8.47
CA SER A 85 -22.58 -22.28 9.64
C SER A 85 -22.59 -21.48 10.95
N ASP A 86 -22.90 -22.13 12.07
CA ASP A 86 -22.87 -21.47 13.38
C ASP A 86 -21.48 -20.95 13.73
N ALA A 87 -20.43 -21.66 13.32
CA ALA A 87 -19.05 -21.21 13.48
C ALA A 87 -18.76 -19.92 12.69
N GLU A 88 -19.19 -19.85 11.43
CA GLU A 88 -19.03 -18.64 10.60
C GLU A 88 -19.81 -17.46 11.17
N ARG A 89 -21.04 -17.70 11.64
CA ARG A 89 -21.88 -16.67 12.28
C ARG A 89 -21.30 -16.21 13.62
N ALA A 90 -20.74 -17.12 14.43
CA ALA A 90 -20.09 -16.78 15.69
C ALA A 90 -18.79 -15.98 15.50
N ALA A 91 -18.11 -16.18 14.37
CA ALA A 91 -16.93 -15.42 13.98
C ALA A 91 -17.25 -14.08 13.28
N SER A 92 -18.53 -13.71 13.16
CA SER A 92 -18.97 -12.52 12.42
C SER A 92 -19.32 -11.33 13.32
N VAL A 93 -19.31 -10.14 12.74
CA VAL A 93 -19.89 -8.92 13.31
C VAL A 93 -21.30 -8.74 12.74
N ARG A 94 -22.27 -8.48 13.61
CA ARG A 94 -23.66 -8.22 13.22
C ARG A 94 -23.87 -6.72 13.01
N PHE A 95 -24.39 -6.36 11.84
CA PHE A 95 -24.78 -4.99 11.50
C PHE A 95 -26.10 -5.01 10.73
N TRP A 96 -27.08 -4.23 11.20
CA TRP A 96 -28.44 -4.16 10.61
C TRP A 96 -29.08 -5.53 10.30
N GLY A 97 -28.93 -6.49 11.21
CA GLY A 97 -29.48 -7.85 11.05
C GLY A 97 -28.64 -8.80 10.19
N PHE A 98 -27.69 -8.29 9.41
CA PHE A 98 -26.75 -9.09 8.63
C PHE A 98 -25.48 -9.42 9.42
N ARG A 99 -24.78 -10.47 9.02
CA ARG A 99 -23.60 -11.04 9.65
C ARG A 99 -22.48 -11.19 8.63
N GLY A 100 -21.29 -10.69 8.95
CA GLY A 100 -20.07 -10.95 8.18
C GLY A 100 -18.81 -10.57 8.94
N PRO A 101 -17.61 -10.99 8.48
CA PRO A 101 -16.36 -10.63 9.15
C PRO A 101 -16.13 -9.11 9.10
N LEU A 102 -15.44 -8.56 10.10
CA LEU A 102 -15.19 -7.12 10.19
C LEU A 102 -14.54 -6.56 8.92
N GLY A 103 -13.59 -7.31 8.35
CA GLY A 103 -12.92 -6.89 7.12
C GLY A 103 -13.86 -6.80 5.90
N ALA A 104 -14.91 -7.63 5.83
CA ALA A 104 -15.92 -7.51 4.78
C ALA A 104 -16.75 -6.24 4.94
N TRP A 105 -17.10 -5.87 6.17
CA TRP A 105 -17.80 -4.60 6.44
C TRP A 105 -16.97 -3.38 6.05
N LEU A 106 -15.67 -3.37 6.36
CA LEU A 106 -14.77 -2.29 5.92
C LEU A 106 -14.70 -2.19 4.39
N CYS A 107 -14.69 -3.32 3.69
CA CYS A 107 -14.71 -3.32 2.22
C CYS A 107 -16.02 -2.79 1.65
N ILE A 108 -17.17 -3.13 2.23
CA ILE A 108 -18.48 -2.63 1.81
C ILE A 108 -18.57 -1.11 2.01
N TRP A 109 -18.22 -0.62 3.21
CA TRP A 109 -18.21 0.82 3.49
C TRP A 109 -17.19 1.56 2.64
N GLY A 110 -16.03 0.96 2.41
CA GLY A 110 -15.01 1.49 1.51
C GLY A 110 -15.53 1.62 0.07
N ALA A 111 -16.17 0.57 -0.45
CA ALA A 111 -16.80 0.59 -1.76
C ALA A 111 -17.91 1.65 -1.88
N MET A 112 -18.75 1.80 -0.84
CA MET A 112 -19.77 2.85 -0.80
C MET A 112 -19.14 4.24 -0.83
N ALA A 113 -18.09 4.49 -0.05
CA ALA A 113 -17.39 5.77 -0.06
C ALA A 113 -16.79 6.08 -1.44
N MET A 114 -16.22 5.08 -2.13
CA MET A 114 -15.71 5.25 -3.49
C MET A 114 -16.83 5.60 -4.49
N ILE A 115 -17.99 4.93 -4.40
CA ILE A 115 -19.16 5.20 -5.26
C ILE A 115 -19.67 6.63 -5.03
N VAL A 116 -19.72 7.09 -3.78
CA VAL A 116 -20.15 8.47 -3.44
C VAL A 116 -19.12 9.50 -3.90
N SER A 117 -17.83 9.15 -3.83
CA SER A 117 -16.75 10.05 -4.22
C SER A 117 -16.79 10.42 -5.70
N ALA A 118 -17.10 9.48 -6.59
CA ALA A 118 -17.04 9.72 -8.04
C ALA A 118 -17.98 10.83 -8.57
N PRO A 119 -19.29 10.85 -8.24
CA PRO A 119 -20.15 11.96 -8.65
C PRO A 119 -19.83 13.26 -7.91
N PHE A 120 -19.35 13.18 -6.67
CA PHE A 120 -18.93 14.36 -5.90
C PHE A 120 -17.69 15.01 -6.51
N ASP A 121 -16.74 14.21 -6.97
CA ASP A 121 -15.54 14.65 -7.70
C ASP A 121 -15.90 15.35 -9.01
N ASN A 122 -16.79 14.74 -9.80
CA ASN A 122 -17.26 15.36 -11.04
C ASN A 122 -18.00 16.68 -10.79
N TRP A 123 -18.81 16.77 -9.73
CA TRP A 123 -19.42 18.04 -9.33
C TRP A 123 -18.36 19.07 -8.90
N TRP A 124 -17.37 18.65 -8.11
CA TRP A 124 -16.29 19.50 -7.62
C TRP A 124 -15.50 20.13 -8.75
N HIS A 125 -15.12 19.33 -9.75
CA HIS A 125 -14.40 19.82 -10.92
C HIS A 125 -15.22 20.81 -11.76
N ASN A 126 -16.54 20.60 -11.87
CA ASN A 126 -17.42 21.55 -12.55
C ASN A 126 -17.59 22.87 -11.78
N ALA A 127 -17.56 22.83 -10.44
CA ALA A 127 -17.74 23.99 -9.59
C ALA A 127 -16.46 24.81 -9.38
N TYR A 128 -15.30 24.15 -9.22
CA TYR A 128 -14.05 24.78 -8.77
C TYR A 128 -12.88 24.64 -9.76
N GLY A 129 -13.06 23.90 -10.87
CA GLY A 129 -12.01 23.64 -11.85
C GLY A 129 -11.19 22.38 -11.56
N LEU A 130 -10.14 22.18 -12.36
CA LEU A 130 -9.32 20.96 -12.30
C LEU A 130 -8.40 21.03 -11.07
N ASP A 131 -8.70 20.19 -10.07
CA ASP A 131 -7.91 20.12 -8.85
C ASP A 131 -6.71 19.19 -9.08
N VAL A 132 -5.51 19.73 -8.86
CA VAL A 132 -4.25 18.97 -8.99
C VAL A 132 -3.70 18.52 -7.64
N LYS A 133 -4.40 18.85 -6.53
CA LYS A 133 -3.99 18.45 -5.19
C LYS A 133 -4.57 17.09 -4.81
N VAL A 134 -3.71 16.25 -4.26
CA VAL A 134 -4.07 14.89 -3.83
C VAL A 134 -5.08 14.91 -2.66
N LEU A 135 -5.16 16.01 -1.90
CA LEU A 135 -5.96 16.13 -0.67
C LEU A 135 -7.24 16.97 -0.82
N SER A 136 -7.81 17.07 -2.04
CA SER A 136 -9.14 17.68 -2.23
C SER A 136 -10.23 16.92 -1.45
N PRO A 137 -11.38 17.54 -1.12
CA PRO A 137 -12.43 16.84 -0.38
C PRO A 137 -12.94 15.57 -1.08
N PRO A 138 -13.21 15.55 -2.40
CA PRO A 138 -13.52 14.30 -3.10
C PRO A 138 -12.38 13.28 -3.02
N HIS A 139 -11.13 13.67 -3.28
CA HIS A 139 -9.99 12.76 -3.21
C HIS A 139 -9.81 12.16 -1.80
N LEU A 140 -10.13 12.91 -0.74
CA LEU A 140 -10.09 12.40 0.63
C LEU A 140 -11.15 11.31 0.87
N ILE A 141 -12.38 11.49 0.36
CA ILE A 141 -13.43 10.46 0.45
C ILE A 141 -13.02 9.21 -0.33
N LEU A 142 -12.49 9.39 -1.54
CA LEU A 142 -11.93 8.29 -2.33
C LEU A 142 -10.83 7.56 -1.56
N ALA A 143 -9.93 8.32 -0.93
CA ALA A 143 -8.81 7.81 -0.17
C ALA A 143 -9.25 7.02 1.06
N LEU A 144 -10.23 7.51 1.81
CA LEU A 144 -10.85 6.76 2.89
C LEU A 144 -11.52 5.48 2.37
N GLY A 145 -12.16 5.55 1.20
CA GLY A 145 -12.83 4.43 0.56
C GLY A 145 -11.89 3.26 0.26
N PHE A 146 -10.86 3.48 -0.55
CA PHE A 146 -9.92 2.39 -0.85
C PHE A 146 -9.05 2.01 0.37
N THR A 147 -8.80 2.91 1.32
CA THR A 147 -8.11 2.56 2.58
C THR A 147 -8.96 1.58 3.39
N GLY A 148 -10.28 1.78 3.43
CA GLY A 148 -11.23 0.83 4.03
C GLY A 148 -11.17 -0.55 3.39
N ILE A 149 -11.12 -0.62 2.05
CA ILE A 149 -10.96 -1.88 1.31
C ILE A 149 -9.63 -2.56 1.65
N GLN A 150 -8.52 -1.82 1.66
CA GLN A 150 -7.19 -2.35 1.97
C GLN A 150 -7.09 -2.88 3.41
N LEU A 151 -7.61 -2.13 4.39
CA LEU A 151 -7.68 -2.57 5.79
C LEU A 151 -8.59 -3.80 5.93
N GLY A 152 -9.71 -3.83 5.21
CA GLY A 152 -10.59 -4.99 5.17
C GLY A 152 -9.90 -6.24 4.65
N ALA A 153 -9.12 -6.11 3.57
CA ALA A 153 -8.29 -7.18 3.03
C ALA A 153 -7.28 -7.71 4.06
N VAL A 154 -6.54 -6.80 4.70
CA VAL A 154 -5.53 -7.12 5.72
C VAL A 154 -6.16 -7.86 6.91
N LEU A 155 -7.32 -7.41 7.41
CA LEU A 155 -8.01 -8.06 8.52
C LEU A 155 -8.46 -9.48 8.15
N MET A 156 -9.05 -9.67 6.97
CA MET A 156 -9.50 -11.00 6.52
C MET A 156 -8.32 -11.96 6.36
N VAL A 157 -7.22 -11.52 5.77
CA VAL A 157 -6.01 -12.33 5.61
C VAL A 157 -5.37 -12.63 6.97
N ALA A 158 -5.30 -11.65 7.88
CA ALA A 158 -4.76 -11.85 9.23
C ALA A 158 -5.59 -12.88 10.01
N ALA A 159 -6.92 -12.80 9.94
CA ALA A 159 -7.82 -13.76 10.58
C ALA A 159 -7.58 -15.20 10.08
N LEU A 160 -7.40 -15.37 8.76
CA LEU A 160 -7.08 -16.67 8.17
C LEU A 160 -5.70 -17.18 8.57
N GLN A 161 -4.68 -16.30 8.54
CA GLN A 161 -3.33 -16.64 8.99
C GLN A 161 -3.32 -17.14 10.44
N ASN A 162 -4.03 -16.45 11.33
CA ASN A 162 -3.99 -16.72 12.76
C ASN A 162 -4.71 -18.02 13.13
N ARG A 163 -5.65 -18.48 12.30
CA ARG A 163 -6.32 -19.78 12.44
C ARG A 163 -5.59 -20.93 11.72
N ALA A 164 -4.68 -20.61 10.80
CA ALA A 164 -3.96 -21.60 10.01
C ALA A 164 -2.69 -22.12 10.73
N GLY A 165 -2.38 -23.39 10.49
CA GLY A 165 -1.11 -24.04 10.85
C GLY A 165 -0.24 -24.33 9.63
N GLY A 166 1.02 -24.72 9.88
CA GLY A 166 1.93 -25.25 8.85
C GLY A 166 2.17 -24.32 7.65
N GLU A 167 2.14 -24.89 6.44
CA GLU A 167 2.40 -24.19 5.18
C GLU A 167 1.31 -23.15 4.84
N ALA A 168 0.05 -23.45 5.12
CA ALA A 168 -1.07 -22.53 4.89
C ALA A 168 -0.86 -21.20 5.64
N ARG A 169 -0.36 -21.25 6.88
CA ARG A 169 -0.01 -20.06 7.66
C ARG A 169 1.01 -19.18 6.91
N ARG A 170 2.06 -19.79 6.35
CA ARG A 170 3.07 -19.06 5.57
C ARG A 170 2.50 -18.46 4.30
N GLY A 171 1.60 -19.18 3.61
CA GLY A 171 0.87 -18.67 2.44
C GLY A 171 0.08 -17.40 2.77
N TYR A 172 -0.70 -17.42 3.85
CA TYR A 172 -1.40 -16.22 4.33
C TYR A 172 -0.45 -15.12 4.79
N GLY A 173 0.73 -15.46 5.34
CA GLY A 173 1.75 -14.48 5.67
C GLY A 173 2.29 -13.70 4.47
N ARG A 174 2.41 -14.35 3.30
CA ARG A 174 2.73 -13.68 2.03
C ARG A 174 1.62 -12.72 1.61
N LEU A 175 0.37 -13.17 1.67
CA LEU A 175 -0.78 -12.32 1.35
C LEU A 175 -0.92 -11.14 2.32
N LEU A 176 -0.59 -11.34 3.60
CA LEU A 176 -0.65 -10.27 4.60
C LEU A 176 0.44 -9.23 4.34
N ALA A 177 1.67 -9.66 4.07
CA ALA A 177 2.76 -8.76 3.70
C ALA A 177 2.46 -8.02 2.38
N TYR A 178 1.80 -8.68 1.42
CA TYR A 178 1.30 -8.05 0.21
C TYR A 178 0.27 -6.95 0.53
N GLY A 179 -0.76 -7.26 1.32
CA GLY A 179 -1.76 -6.27 1.73
C GLY A 179 -1.16 -5.07 2.49
N ILE A 180 -0.15 -5.31 3.35
CA ILE A 180 0.60 -4.24 4.02
C ILE A 180 1.42 -3.44 3.01
N GLY A 181 2.02 -4.07 2.00
CA GLY A 181 2.72 -3.39 0.91
C GLY A 181 1.79 -2.49 0.09
N ILE A 182 0.55 -2.92 -0.17
CA ILE A 182 -0.47 -2.09 -0.81
C ILE A 182 -0.86 -0.88 0.08
N LEU A 183 -0.99 -1.06 1.40
CA LEU A 183 -1.19 0.05 2.33
C LEU A 183 0.02 1.02 2.34
N VAL A 184 1.25 0.51 2.30
CA VAL A 184 2.46 1.34 2.20
C VAL A 184 2.45 2.17 0.92
N LEU A 185 2.07 1.56 -0.21
CA LEU A 185 1.92 2.25 -1.49
C LEU A 185 0.86 3.34 -1.43
N ASN A 186 -0.29 3.03 -0.83
CA ASN A 186 -1.34 4.01 -0.62
C ASN A 186 -0.82 5.24 0.15
N VAL A 187 -0.14 5.04 1.27
CA VAL A 187 0.34 6.18 2.05
C VAL A 187 1.47 6.94 1.34
N ALA A 188 2.30 6.25 0.56
CA ALA A 188 3.27 6.92 -0.31
C ALA A 188 2.60 7.84 -1.35
N ILE A 189 1.44 7.44 -1.88
CA ILE A 189 0.62 8.26 -2.78
C ILE A 189 0.06 9.49 -2.03
N MET A 190 -0.47 9.32 -0.81
CA MET A 190 -0.98 10.46 -0.03
C MET A 190 0.11 11.49 0.30
N GLY A 191 1.35 11.03 0.51
CA GLY A 191 2.52 11.88 0.74
C GLY A 191 3.22 12.37 -0.52
N PHE A 192 2.64 12.13 -1.72
CA PHE A 192 3.30 12.40 -3.00
C PHE A 192 3.87 13.82 -3.10
N GLU A 193 3.13 14.82 -2.63
CA GLU A 193 3.55 16.23 -2.68
C GLU A 193 4.81 16.50 -1.87
N GLN A 194 5.01 15.80 -0.75
CA GLN A 194 6.14 16.02 0.16
C GLN A 194 7.31 15.09 -0.14
N ILE A 195 7.04 13.83 -0.47
CA ILE A 195 8.06 12.77 -0.57
C ILE A 195 8.18 12.12 -1.95
N GLY A 196 7.33 12.50 -2.91
CA GLY A 196 7.32 11.91 -4.25
C GLY A 196 8.53 12.32 -5.10
N PHE A 197 8.94 13.58 -5.05
CA PHE A 197 10.07 14.09 -5.84
C PHE A 197 11.41 13.90 -5.12
N SER A 198 12.40 13.38 -5.84
CA SER A 198 13.76 13.18 -5.31
C SER A 198 14.44 14.49 -4.92
N GLN A 199 14.02 15.61 -5.52
CA GLN A 199 14.49 16.96 -5.24
C GLN A 199 14.19 17.42 -3.81
N ASN A 200 13.21 16.81 -3.13
CA ASN A 200 12.87 17.11 -1.74
C ASN A 200 13.69 16.30 -0.72
N ALA A 201 14.49 15.31 -1.15
CA ALA A 201 15.13 14.37 -0.23
C ALA A 201 16.23 14.99 0.65
N HIS A 202 16.63 16.24 0.40
CA HIS A 202 17.59 16.99 1.21
C HIS A 202 16.91 18.00 2.16
N ASN A 203 15.58 17.92 2.26
CA ASN A 203 14.76 18.74 3.15
C ASN A 203 14.38 17.96 4.40
N ALA A 204 14.22 18.65 5.52
CA ALA A 204 13.88 18.00 6.78
C ALA A 204 12.44 17.45 6.80
N LEU A 205 11.49 18.15 6.16
CA LEU A 205 10.10 17.72 6.04
C LEU A 205 9.98 16.34 5.39
N TYR A 206 10.83 16.04 4.41
CA TYR A 206 10.89 14.74 3.75
C TYR A 206 11.06 13.60 4.77
N TYR A 207 12.02 13.75 5.69
CA TYR A 207 12.30 12.74 6.71
C TYR A 207 11.28 12.74 7.85
N LEU A 208 10.72 13.90 8.21
CA LEU A 208 9.63 14.00 9.19
C LEU A 208 8.39 13.23 8.72
N VAL A 209 7.97 13.42 7.46
CA VAL A 209 6.83 12.69 6.88
C VAL A 209 7.13 11.20 6.78
N CYS A 210 8.30 10.81 6.26
CA CYS A 210 8.66 9.40 6.17
C CYS A 210 8.69 8.71 7.55
N ALA A 211 9.27 9.36 8.55
CA ALA A 211 9.36 8.86 9.93
C ALA A 211 7.99 8.76 10.61
N ALA A 212 7.09 9.71 10.34
CA ALA A 212 5.75 9.69 10.90
C ALA A 212 4.91 8.52 10.39
N VAL A 213 5.12 8.07 9.15
CA VAL A 213 4.10 7.21 8.52
C VAL A 213 4.57 5.79 8.20
N PHE A 214 5.71 5.61 7.53
CA PHE A 214 6.14 4.27 7.10
C PHE A 214 6.40 3.29 8.24
N PRO A 215 7.00 3.69 9.39
CA PRO A 215 7.22 2.78 10.50
C PRO A 215 5.94 2.17 11.05
N ILE A 216 4.79 2.87 11.00
CA ILE A 216 3.51 2.34 11.49
C ILE A 216 3.18 1.04 10.76
N LEU A 217 3.15 1.08 9.43
CA LEU A 217 2.73 -0.04 8.60
C LEU A 217 3.78 -1.15 8.52
N LEU A 218 5.06 -0.78 8.35
CA LEU A 218 6.14 -1.77 8.26
C LEU A 218 6.28 -2.56 9.56
N VAL A 219 6.23 -1.88 10.71
CA VAL A 219 6.35 -2.53 12.02
C VAL A 219 5.07 -3.31 12.37
N ALA A 220 3.88 -2.81 12.02
CA ALA A 220 2.63 -3.56 12.21
C ALA A 220 2.63 -4.85 11.39
N GLY A 221 2.98 -4.76 10.10
CA GLY A 221 3.13 -5.93 9.24
C GLY A 221 4.18 -6.90 9.74
N ALA A 222 5.31 -6.38 10.24
CA ALA A 222 6.37 -7.22 10.78
C ALA A 222 6.04 -7.94 12.08
N ARG A 223 5.19 -7.33 12.91
CA ARG A 223 4.69 -7.97 14.13
C ARG A 223 3.56 -8.96 13.85
N ALA A 224 2.73 -8.71 12.83
CA ALA A 224 1.55 -9.51 12.55
C ALA A 224 1.79 -10.71 11.63
N SER A 225 2.70 -10.58 10.66
CA SER A 225 2.91 -11.62 9.64
C SER A 225 3.75 -12.77 10.15
N SER A 226 3.45 -13.97 9.63
CA SER A 226 4.18 -15.21 9.91
C SER A 226 5.46 -15.37 9.08
N LEU A 227 5.77 -14.41 8.20
CA LEU A 227 6.99 -14.45 7.39
C LEU A 227 8.24 -14.17 8.21
N ARG A 228 9.39 -14.56 7.64
CA ARG A 228 10.71 -14.25 8.19
C ARG A 228 11.16 -12.81 7.91
N TRP A 229 10.73 -12.25 6.78
CA TRP A 229 11.08 -10.89 6.33
C TRP A 229 9.83 -10.09 5.94
N PRO A 230 8.88 -9.92 6.87
CA PRO A 230 7.58 -9.33 6.58
C PRO A 230 7.63 -7.85 6.18
N ALA A 231 8.39 -6.99 6.87
CA ALA A 231 8.50 -5.59 6.48
C ALA A 231 9.19 -5.46 5.12
N THR A 232 10.26 -6.23 4.90
CA THR A 232 11.01 -6.25 3.64
C THR A 232 10.13 -6.69 2.48
N THR A 233 9.28 -7.71 2.70
CA THR A 233 8.33 -8.20 1.67
C THR A 233 7.28 -7.13 1.35
N ALA A 234 6.74 -6.44 2.36
CA ALA A 234 5.81 -5.33 2.13
C ALA A 234 6.46 -4.18 1.36
N ALA A 235 7.68 -3.79 1.73
CA ALA A 235 8.45 -2.78 1.00
C ALA A 235 8.79 -3.20 -0.43
N ALA A 236 9.06 -4.48 -0.67
CA ALA A 236 9.30 -5.02 -2.01
C ALA A 236 8.03 -5.01 -2.88
N VAL A 237 6.85 -5.23 -2.29
CA VAL A 237 5.57 -5.10 -3.01
C VAL A 237 5.33 -3.64 -3.39
N TYR A 238 5.55 -2.70 -2.47
CA TYR A 238 5.49 -1.27 -2.75
C TYR A 238 6.41 -0.87 -3.91
N VAL A 239 7.71 -1.17 -3.79
CA VAL A 239 8.71 -0.84 -4.83
C VAL A 239 8.36 -1.54 -6.15
N GLY A 240 8.00 -2.82 -6.11
CA GLY A 240 7.69 -3.61 -7.30
C GLY A 240 6.50 -3.07 -8.08
N VAL A 241 5.39 -2.74 -7.40
CA VAL A 241 4.23 -2.14 -8.07
C VAL A 241 4.57 -0.78 -8.67
N THR A 242 5.27 0.10 -7.93
CA THR A 242 5.68 1.40 -8.48
C THR A 242 6.61 1.25 -9.68
N LEU A 243 7.61 0.34 -9.64
CA LEU A 243 8.52 0.10 -10.76
C LEU A 243 7.79 -0.44 -11.99
N ILE A 244 6.83 -1.35 -11.82
CA ILE A 244 5.97 -1.81 -12.91
C ILE A 244 5.27 -0.60 -13.56
N MET A 245 4.73 0.33 -12.77
CA MET A 245 4.11 1.55 -13.32
C MET A 245 5.11 2.47 -14.02
N VAL A 246 6.33 2.62 -13.47
CA VAL A 246 7.41 3.40 -14.10
C VAL A 246 7.78 2.85 -15.48
N TRP A 247 7.75 1.51 -15.65
CA TRP A 247 8.16 0.88 -16.91
C TRP A 247 7.00 0.72 -17.90
N VAL A 248 5.78 0.49 -17.41
CA VAL A 248 4.62 0.19 -18.26
C VAL A 248 3.94 1.45 -18.77
N LEU A 249 3.78 2.49 -17.94
CA LEU A 249 3.05 3.68 -18.37
C LEU A 249 3.70 4.37 -19.59
N PRO A 250 5.03 4.60 -19.64
CA PRO A 250 5.64 5.27 -20.78
C PRO A 250 5.53 4.53 -22.12
N LEU A 251 5.01 3.28 -22.14
CA LEU A 251 4.73 2.54 -23.36
C LEU A 251 3.45 3.01 -24.07
N PHE A 252 2.61 3.79 -23.39
CA PHE A 252 1.34 4.27 -23.94
C PHE A 252 1.49 5.67 -24.54
N PRO A 253 1.13 5.86 -25.82
CA PRO A 253 1.08 7.19 -26.44
C PRO A 253 0.04 8.09 -25.74
N ALA A 254 0.43 9.32 -25.45
CA ALA A 254 -0.44 10.30 -24.81
C ALA A 254 0.08 11.72 -25.08
N THR A 255 -0.84 12.67 -25.30
CA THR A 255 -0.49 14.06 -25.56
C THR A 255 -1.29 15.01 -24.66
N PRO A 256 -0.72 16.16 -24.29
CA PRO A 256 -1.42 17.17 -23.50
C PRO A 256 -2.69 17.67 -24.20
N LYS A 257 -3.79 17.81 -23.45
CA LYS A 257 -5.07 18.33 -23.93
C LYS A 257 -5.55 19.55 -23.15
N LEU A 258 -4.72 20.05 -22.25
CA LEU A 258 -5.00 21.23 -21.42
C LEU A 258 -3.80 22.17 -21.47
N ALA A 259 -4.06 23.48 -21.56
CA ALA A 259 -3.03 24.51 -21.56
C ALA A 259 -2.76 25.03 -20.12
N PRO A 260 -1.58 25.62 -19.84
CA PRO A 260 -0.45 25.83 -20.74
C PRO A 260 0.38 24.55 -20.96
N VAL A 261 0.83 24.33 -22.20
CA VAL A 261 1.72 23.23 -22.56
C VAL A 261 3.12 23.78 -22.78
N TYR A 262 4.02 23.49 -21.84
CA TYR A 262 5.45 23.83 -21.97
C TYR A 262 6.29 22.64 -22.45
N ARG A 263 5.79 21.41 -22.28
CA ARG A 263 6.45 20.18 -22.76
C ARG A 263 5.52 19.41 -23.69
N PRO A 264 5.90 19.21 -24.97
CA PRO A 264 5.12 18.44 -25.92
C PRO A 264 5.33 16.94 -25.66
N LEU A 265 4.73 16.42 -24.59
CA LEU A 265 4.79 14.99 -24.25
C LEU A 265 4.09 14.16 -25.33
N THR A 266 4.67 13.01 -25.66
CA THR A 266 4.12 12.06 -26.65
C THR A 266 3.73 10.71 -26.04
N HIS A 267 4.14 10.46 -24.79
CA HIS A 267 3.86 9.25 -24.04
C HIS A 267 3.50 9.61 -22.59
N MET A 268 2.88 8.67 -21.88
CA MET A 268 2.52 8.86 -20.47
C MET A 268 3.76 9.06 -19.59
N VAL A 269 3.69 10.10 -18.76
CA VAL A 269 4.69 10.38 -17.73
C VAL A 269 4.62 9.29 -16.67
N PRO A 270 5.75 8.66 -16.29
CA PRO A 270 5.73 7.69 -15.21
C PRO A 270 5.51 8.37 -13.85
N PRO A 271 5.04 7.64 -12.82
CA PRO A 271 5.11 8.15 -11.46
C PRO A 271 6.58 8.41 -11.07
N PRO A 272 6.83 9.24 -10.05
CA PRO A 272 8.17 9.38 -9.49
C PRO A 272 8.75 8.03 -9.07
N PHE A 273 10.08 7.93 -9.13
CA PHE A 273 10.79 6.73 -8.73
C PHE A 273 10.48 6.38 -7.26
N PRO A 274 10.22 5.10 -6.93
CA PRO A 274 9.80 4.74 -5.58
C PRO A 274 10.88 5.06 -4.55
N LEU A 275 10.44 5.37 -3.34
CA LEU A 275 11.35 5.44 -2.20
C LEU A 275 12.04 4.08 -2.02
N LEU A 276 13.32 4.09 -1.69
CA LEU A 276 14.11 2.87 -1.49
C LEU A 276 13.84 2.22 -0.13
N LEU A 277 12.56 1.96 0.18
CA LEU A 277 12.09 1.46 1.48
C LEU A 277 12.53 0.03 1.79
N ILE A 278 13.01 -0.73 0.81
CA ILE A 278 13.53 -2.09 1.04
C ILE A 278 14.68 -2.07 2.05
N VAL A 279 15.63 -1.14 1.91
CA VAL A 279 16.82 -1.07 2.77
C VAL A 279 16.46 -0.79 4.24
N PRO A 280 15.68 0.26 4.58
CA PRO A 280 15.25 0.46 5.96
C PRO A 280 14.29 -0.64 6.45
N ALA A 281 13.49 -1.27 5.58
CA ALA A 281 12.65 -2.41 5.97
C ALA A 281 13.46 -3.66 6.35
N VAL A 282 14.60 -3.91 5.68
CA VAL A 282 15.56 -4.95 6.09
C VAL A 282 16.09 -4.65 7.49
N ALA A 283 16.42 -3.39 7.79
CA ALA A 283 16.86 -2.99 9.13
C ALA A 283 15.76 -3.22 10.19
N VAL A 284 14.50 -2.88 9.88
CA VAL A 284 13.34 -3.15 10.74
C VAL A 284 13.24 -4.66 11.05
N ASP A 285 13.25 -5.52 10.03
CA ASP A 285 13.13 -6.96 10.21
C ASP A 285 14.33 -7.53 11.00
N LEU A 286 15.55 -7.05 10.75
CA LEU A 286 16.75 -7.47 11.49
C LEU A 286 16.66 -7.13 12.98
N VAL A 287 16.29 -5.88 13.31
CA VAL A 287 16.15 -5.44 14.70
C VAL A 287 15.03 -6.21 15.40
N MET A 288 13.87 -6.34 14.76
CA MET A 288 12.74 -7.09 15.33
C MET A 288 13.08 -8.56 15.59
N ARG A 289 13.83 -9.20 14.70
CA ARG A 289 14.29 -10.58 14.88
C ARG A 289 15.35 -10.71 15.97
N ARG A 290 16.25 -9.74 16.09
CA ARG A 290 17.35 -9.78 17.06
C ARG A 290 16.88 -9.60 18.51
N PHE A 291 15.87 -8.77 18.73
CA PHE A 291 15.40 -8.38 20.06
C PHE A 291 14.07 -9.02 20.48
N GLY A 292 13.35 -9.64 19.55
CA GLY A 292 12.14 -10.42 19.85
C GLY A 292 10.98 -9.59 20.39
N THR A 293 10.06 -10.26 21.09
CA THR A 293 8.85 -9.66 21.67
C THR A 293 9.03 -9.38 23.17
N GLY A 294 8.19 -8.52 23.76
CA GLY A 294 8.11 -8.32 25.22
C GLY A 294 8.77 -7.06 25.78
N ARG A 295 9.52 -6.29 24.99
CA ARG A 295 10.10 -4.99 25.39
C ARG A 295 9.79 -3.91 24.36
N ASP A 296 8.50 -3.69 24.12
CA ASP A 296 8.05 -2.87 22.98
C ASP A 296 8.57 -1.43 23.00
N TRP A 297 8.79 -0.80 24.16
CA TRP A 297 9.38 0.55 24.24
C TRP A 297 10.84 0.59 23.79
N ARG A 298 11.66 -0.37 24.23
CA ARG A 298 13.04 -0.50 23.76
C ARG A 298 13.07 -0.87 22.29
N LEU A 299 12.17 -1.76 21.86
CA LEU A 299 12.10 -2.18 20.48
C LEU A 299 11.64 -1.03 19.56
N SER A 300 10.66 -0.22 19.95
CA SER A 300 10.23 0.94 19.17
C SER A 300 11.34 1.98 19.04
N ALA A 301 12.13 2.19 20.11
CA ALA A 301 13.30 3.05 20.07
C ALA A 301 14.33 2.55 19.04
N LEU A 302 14.71 1.27 19.12
CA LEU A 302 15.69 0.66 18.23
C LEU A 302 15.21 0.62 16.77
N VAL A 303 13.97 0.18 16.55
CA VAL A 303 13.39 0.06 15.21
C VAL A 303 13.22 1.44 14.58
N GLY A 304 12.63 2.40 15.29
CA GLY A 304 12.44 3.76 14.79
C GLY A 304 13.75 4.46 14.45
N ALA A 305 14.74 4.39 15.35
CA ALA A 305 16.07 4.96 15.10
C ALA A 305 16.77 4.26 13.92
N SER A 306 16.71 2.92 13.84
CA SER A 306 17.32 2.17 12.74
C SER A 306 16.67 2.49 11.39
N PHE A 307 15.33 2.58 11.35
CA PHE A 307 14.58 2.96 10.16
C PHE A 307 15.01 4.33 9.67
N LEU A 308 14.99 5.34 10.55
CA LEU A 308 15.33 6.72 10.17
C LEU A 308 16.79 6.83 9.71
N ALA A 309 17.73 6.24 10.45
CA ALA A 309 19.14 6.29 10.10
C ALA A 309 19.42 5.66 8.73
N VAL A 310 18.85 4.47 8.49
CA VAL A 310 19.04 3.76 7.22
C VAL A 310 18.31 4.47 6.08
N LEU A 311 17.10 4.98 6.32
CA LEU A 311 16.36 5.77 5.32
C LEU A 311 17.12 7.03 4.96
N LEU A 312 17.63 7.78 5.95
CA LEU A 312 18.41 9.00 5.75
C LEU A 312 19.59 8.73 4.83
N VAL A 313 20.45 7.77 5.18
CA VAL A 313 21.62 7.44 4.36
C VAL A 313 21.21 6.97 2.97
N THR A 314 20.25 6.04 2.89
CA THR A 314 19.85 5.44 1.60
C THR A 314 19.27 6.49 0.65
N GLN A 315 18.33 7.31 1.12
CA GLN A 315 17.67 8.32 0.30
C GLN A 315 18.59 9.48 -0.02
N TRP A 316 19.41 9.92 0.94
CA TRP A 316 20.32 11.03 0.74
C TRP A 316 21.25 10.81 -0.45
N PHE A 317 21.88 9.63 -0.52
CA PHE A 317 22.82 9.32 -1.60
C PHE A 317 22.14 8.84 -2.88
N ALA A 318 21.08 8.05 -2.78
CA ALA A 318 20.37 7.59 -3.98
C ALA A 318 19.76 8.75 -4.76
N THR A 319 19.22 9.76 -4.06
CA THR A 319 18.56 10.88 -4.73
C THR A 319 19.54 11.80 -5.46
N ILE A 320 20.82 11.85 -5.07
CA ILE A 320 21.87 12.54 -5.85
C ILE A 320 21.96 11.95 -7.27
N TYR A 321 21.96 10.61 -7.38
CA TYR A 321 21.91 9.95 -8.68
C TYR A 321 20.55 10.20 -9.37
N LEU A 322 19.43 10.04 -8.65
CA LEU A 322 18.09 10.18 -9.23
C LEU A 322 17.78 11.59 -9.72
N ILE A 323 18.42 12.65 -9.23
CA ILE A 323 18.25 13.99 -9.80
C ILE A 323 19.24 14.28 -10.94
N SER A 324 20.29 13.47 -11.12
CA SER A 324 21.28 13.69 -12.18
C SER A 324 20.73 13.33 -13.57
N PRO A 325 21.27 13.92 -14.65
CA PRO A 325 20.94 13.51 -16.02
C PRO A 325 21.16 12.02 -16.30
N ALA A 326 22.09 11.36 -15.60
CA ALA A 326 22.36 9.93 -15.78
C ALA A 326 21.16 9.04 -15.39
N SER A 327 20.26 9.54 -14.54
CA SER A 327 19.02 8.83 -14.17
C SER A 327 17.92 8.91 -15.22
N GLU A 328 18.06 9.73 -16.27
CA GLU A 328 17.04 9.93 -17.30
C GLU A 328 17.01 8.77 -18.31
N SER A 329 16.73 7.59 -17.80
CA SER A 329 16.64 6.35 -18.56
C SER A 329 15.30 5.68 -18.33
N PHE A 330 14.94 4.78 -19.22
CA PHE A 330 13.72 3.95 -19.08
C PHE A 330 13.65 3.25 -17.71
N LEU A 331 14.78 2.78 -17.18
CA LEU A 331 14.83 2.03 -15.92
C LEU A 331 14.44 2.89 -14.70
N PHE A 332 14.83 4.16 -14.69
CA PHE A 332 14.67 5.08 -13.56
C PHE A 332 13.59 6.15 -13.77
N GLY A 333 12.85 6.07 -14.89
CA GLY A 333 11.73 6.96 -15.21
C GLY A 333 12.16 8.19 -16.00
N ALA A 334 12.34 8.01 -17.31
CA ALA A 334 12.52 9.11 -18.27
C ALA A 334 11.26 10.00 -18.35
N GLN A 335 11.44 11.27 -18.76
CA GLN A 335 10.34 12.23 -18.98
C GLN A 335 9.40 12.42 -17.78
N ARG A 336 9.96 12.44 -16.56
CA ARG A 336 9.23 12.52 -15.29
C ARG A 336 8.56 13.87 -14.97
N TRP A 337 8.47 14.80 -15.92
CA TRP A 337 7.91 16.14 -15.69
C TRP A 337 6.58 16.33 -16.38
N ASN A 338 5.72 17.15 -15.78
CA ASN A 338 4.36 17.35 -16.27
C ASN A 338 4.39 18.19 -17.55
N TYR A 339 3.33 18.09 -18.37
CA TYR A 339 3.21 18.89 -19.59
C TYR A 339 3.24 20.41 -19.33
N ASN A 340 2.80 20.84 -18.15
CA ASN A 340 2.73 22.24 -17.71
C ASN A 340 3.91 22.65 -16.81
N SER A 341 4.96 21.83 -16.70
CA SER A 341 6.19 22.22 -16.00
C SER A 341 7.15 22.91 -16.98
N LEU A 342 7.55 24.14 -16.69
CA LEU A 342 8.61 24.81 -17.45
C LEU A 342 9.90 23.98 -17.41
N PRO A 343 10.67 23.89 -18.51
CA PRO A 343 12.04 23.39 -18.47
C PRO A 343 12.96 24.29 -17.65
N GLY A 344 13.87 23.70 -16.86
CA GLY A 344 14.88 24.50 -16.16
C GLY A 344 15.78 23.74 -15.20
N ASP A 345 16.75 24.46 -14.64
CA ASP A 345 17.77 23.91 -13.74
C ASP A 345 17.21 23.24 -12.47
N PHE A 346 15.99 23.61 -12.06
CA PHE A 346 15.34 23.02 -10.89
C PHE A 346 15.17 21.50 -11.00
N GLU A 347 15.16 20.95 -12.22
CA GLU A 347 15.00 19.52 -12.46
C GLU A 347 16.16 18.69 -11.89
N HIS A 348 17.36 19.28 -11.85
CA HIS A 348 18.61 18.66 -11.44
C HIS A 348 19.19 19.28 -10.16
N ARG A 349 18.36 19.98 -9.39
CA ARG A 349 18.75 20.59 -8.12
C ARG A 349 17.79 20.15 -7.02
N PHE A 350 18.31 20.04 -5.82
CA PHE A 350 17.48 19.91 -4.64
C PHE A 350 16.74 21.23 -4.40
N TRP A 351 15.45 21.11 -4.07
CA TRP A 351 14.59 22.25 -3.81
C TRP A 351 14.68 22.66 -2.35
N ASP A 352 14.51 23.95 -2.06
CA ASP A 352 14.25 24.46 -0.70
C ASP A 352 15.29 24.11 0.39
N ILE A 353 16.51 23.69 0.04
CA ILE A 353 17.54 23.32 1.05
C ILE A 353 17.81 24.48 2.03
N GLY A 354 17.79 25.72 1.53
CA GLY A 354 18.03 26.91 2.36
C GLY A 354 16.89 27.23 3.32
N SER A 355 15.64 26.92 2.95
CA SER A 355 14.44 27.21 3.74
C SER A 355 14.03 26.04 4.65
N ASP A 356 14.32 24.79 4.27
CA ASP A 356 14.05 23.59 5.06
C ASP A 356 15.28 22.68 5.27
N PRO A 357 16.39 23.19 5.83
CA PRO A 357 17.61 22.41 6.00
C PRO A 357 17.40 21.24 6.98
N VAL A 358 18.08 20.13 6.71
CA VAL A 358 18.23 19.01 7.65
C VAL A 358 19.17 19.43 8.78
N THR A 359 18.61 19.66 9.96
CA THR A 359 19.37 20.02 11.17
C THR A 359 19.31 18.91 12.22
N PRO A 360 20.27 18.84 13.16
CA PRO A 360 20.21 17.88 14.27
C PRO A 360 18.91 17.95 15.07
N LEU A 361 18.35 19.15 15.25
CA LEU A 361 17.08 19.34 15.95
C LEU A 361 15.92 18.70 15.18
N LYS A 362 15.80 18.96 13.87
CA LYS A 362 14.73 18.38 13.04
C LYS A 362 14.89 16.87 12.88
N LEU A 363 16.13 16.36 12.79
CA LEU A 363 16.39 14.91 12.84
C LEU A 363 16.03 14.31 14.20
N GLY A 364 16.22 15.04 15.31
CA GLY A 364 15.73 14.66 16.62
C GLY A 364 14.20 14.50 16.64
N PHE A 365 13.47 15.44 16.07
CA PHE A 365 12.01 15.32 15.90
C PHE A 365 11.61 14.15 14.99
N ALA A 366 12.30 13.96 13.87
CA ALA A 366 12.07 12.80 13.00
C ALA A 366 12.33 11.48 13.74
N ALA A 367 13.34 11.42 14.60
CA ALA A 367 13.61 10.24 15.42
C ALA A 367 12.48 9.99 16.41
N LEU A 368 11.99 11.03 17.12
CA LEU A 368 10.84 10.91 18.01
C LEU A 368 9.58 10.43 17.27
N LEU A 369 9.33 10.94 16.07
CA LEU A 369 8.24 10.48 15.21
C LEU A 369 8.44 9.01 14.83
N ALA A 370 9.60 8.62 14.34
CA ALA A 370 9.88 7.23 13.95
C ALA A 370 9.70 6.26 15.11
N ILE A 371 10.11 6.65 16.33
CA ILE A 371 9.96 5.85 17.55
C ILE A 371 8.49 5.74 17.93
N THR A 372 7.75 6.85 17.91
CA THR A 372 6.32 6.89 18.22
C THR A 372 5.52 6.07 17.22
N SER A 373 5.78 6.24 15.93
CA SER A 373 5.17 5.50 14.83
C SER A 373 5.50 4.02 14.90
N SER A 374 6.74 3.66 15.24
CA SER A 374 7.10 2.25 15.51
C SER A 374 6.33 1.70 16.71
N ARG A 375 6.11 2.50 17.77
CA ARG A 375 5.33 2.08 18.93
C ARG A 375 3.87 1.81 18.59
N VAL A 376 3.26 2.70 17.80
CA VAL A 376 1.90 2.52 17.26
C VAL A 376 1.86 1.28 16.36
N GLY A 377 2.84 1.11 15.47
CA GLY A 377 2.96 -0.07 14.62
C GLY A 377 3.03 -1.38 15.42
N LEU A 378 3.83 -1.43 16.50
CA LEU A 378 3.86 -2.59 17.40
C LEU A 378 2.50 -2.86 18.05
N TRP A 379 1.80 -1.82 18.50
CA TRP A 379 0.47 -1.95 19.10
C TRP A 379 -0.56 -2.49 18.09
N LEU A 380 -0.62 -1.91 16.89
CA LEU A 380 -1.48 -2.37 15.79
C LEU A 380 -1.14 -3.82 15.39
N GLY A 381 0.14 -4.13 15.24
CA GLY A 381 0.62 -5.46 14.89
C GLY A 381 0.26 -6.52 15.93
N ASN A 382 0.34 -6.19 17.23
CA ASN A 382 -0.15 -7.07 18.30
C ASN A 382 -1.68 -7.25 18.25
N GLY A 383 -2.42 -6.24 17.78
CA GLY A 383 -3.85 -6.36 17.47
C GLY A 383 -4.09 -7.35 16.34
N LEU A 384 -3.46 -7.12 15.17
CA LEU A 384 -3.56 -7.97 13.98
C LEU A 384 -3.15 -9.42 14.25
N ALA A 385 -2.11 -9.66 15.06
CA ALA A 385 -1.65 -11.00 15.44
C ALA A 385 -2.68 -11.78 16.29
N ARG A 386 -3.67 -11.09 16.88
CA ARG A 386 -4.74 -11.66 17.69
C ARG A 386 -6.09 -11.74 16.98
N VAL A 387 -6.21 -11.16 15.79
CA VAL A 387 -7.45 -11.19 15.01
C VAL A 387 -7.80 -12.64 14.65
N GLN A 388 -8.97 -13.10 15.07
CA GLN A 388 -9.52 -14.41 14.71
C GLN A 388 -10.94 -14.33 14.14
N ARG A 389 -11.49 -13.11 14.00
CA ARG A 389 -12.86 -12.84 13.55
C ARG A 389 -12.84 -11.74 12.48
#